data_AF-A0A316VB79-F1
#
_entry.id   AF-A0A316VB79-F1
#
_cell.length_a   1.000
_cell.length_b   1.000
_cell.length_c   1.000
_cell.angle_alpha   90.00
_cell.angle_beta   90.00
_cell.angle_gamma   90.00
#
_symmetry.space_group_name_H-M   'P 1'
#
loop_
_entity.id
_entity.type
_entity.pdbx_description
1 polymer ?
#
loop_
_entity_poly.entity_id
_entity_poly.type
_entity_poly.pdbx_seq_one_letter_code
_entity_poly.pdbx_strand_id
1 'polypeptide(L)' 'MLHAVPKSKISHSRKAMRSANKGLKDRVDFVHCPACGKPKLAHHICAHCYSFISRTQKQEARLEQNQSAKQEQGQQE' A
#
# COMPACT_ATOMS: atom_id res chain seq x y z
N MET A 1 -19.76 -23.51 34.33
CA MET A 1 -20.13 -23.38 32.90
C MET A 1 -19.62 -24.61 32.16
N LEU A 2 -20.43 -25.24 31.30
CA LEU A 2 -20.04 -26.43 30.53
C LEU A 2 -19.50 -26.02 29.15
N HIS A 3 -18.34 -26.55 28.75
CA HIS A 3 -17.77 -26.30 27.42
C HIS A 3 -18.52 -27.12 26.36
N ALA A 4 -19.22 -26.45 25.46
CA ALA A 4 -19.89 -27.09 24.33
C ALA A 4 -18.86 -27.62 23.33
N VAL A 5 -18.90 -28.93 23.07
CA VAL A 5 -18.03 -29.60 22.09
C VAL A 5 -18.86 -30.20 20.95
N PRO A 6 -18.32 -30.26 19.72
CA PRO A 6 -19.00 -30.92 18.62
C PRO A 6 -19.19 -32.41 18.92
N LYS A 7 -20.42 -32.91 18.81
CA LYS A 7 -20.75 -34.31 19.07
C LYS A 7 -20.20 -35.26 18.01
N SER A 8 -20.02 -34.81 16.77
CA SER A 8 -19.58 -35.64 15.65
C SER A 8 -18.76 -34.87 14.62
N LYS A 9 -17.96 -35.59 13.84
CA LYS A 9 -17.17 -35.05 12.73
C LYS A 9 -18.09 -34.58 11.61
N ILE A 10 -17.81 -33.40 11.05
CA ILE A 10 -18.55 -32.85 9.92
C ILE A 10 -18.23 -33.65 8.64
N SER A 11 -19.25 -34.01 7.86
CA SER A 11 -19.09 -34.71 6.58
C SER A 11 -18.43 -33.81 5.52
N HIS A 12 -17.77 -34.43 4.53
CA HIS A 12 -17.09 -33.69 3.46
C HIS A 12 -18.01 -32.69 2.75
N SER A 13 -19.22 -33.12 2.39
CA SER A 13 -20.25 -32.27 1.76
C SER A 13 -20.64 -31.08 2.64
N ARG A 14 -20.90 -31.29 3.94
CA ARG A 14 -21.24 -30.19 4.87
C ARG A 14 -20.10 -29.20 5.07
N LYS A 15 -18.85 -29.65 5.02
CA LYS A 15 -17.68 -28.77 5.03
C LYS A 15 -17.62 -27.94 3.74
N ALA A 16 -17.77 -28.59 2.58
CA ALA A 16 -17.70 -27.95 1.27
C ALA A 16 -18.80 -26.89 1.06
N MET A 17 -20.05 -27.20 1.41
CA MET A 17 -21.16 -26.25 1.36
C MET A 17 -20.92 -25.03 2.23
N ARG A 18 -20.33 -25.21 3.42
CA ARG A 18 -19.98 -24.11 4.33
C ARG A 18 -18.87 -23.20 3.76
N SER A 19 -17.95 -23.76 2.97
CA SER A 19 -16.87 -22.98 2.34
C SER A 19 -17.27 -22.32 1.02
N ALA A 20 -18.37 -22.75 0.38
CA ALA A 20 -18.76 -22.28 -0.95
C ALA A 20 -18.91 -20.74 -1.04
N ASN A 21 -19.40 -20.11 0.03
CA ASN A 21 -19.64 -18.67 0.06
C ASN A 21 -18.42 -17.83 0.48
N LYS A 22 -17.25 -18.46 0.68
CA LYS A 22 -16.03 -17.81 1.18
C LYS A 22 -15.01 -17.49 0.07
N GLY A 23 -15.45 -17.47 -1.19
CA GLY A 23 -14.60 -17.09 -2.32
C GLY A 23 -14.10 -15.65 -2.20
N LEU A 24 -12.89 -15.39 -2.71
CA LEU A 24 -12.38 -14.03 -2.82
C LEU A 24 -13.21 -13.28 -3.86
N LYS A 25 -13.68 -12.09 -3.50
CA LYS A 25 -14.42 -11.23 -4.42
C LYS A 25 -13.43 -10.48 -5.32
N ASP A 26 -13.77 -10.39 -6.61
CA ASP A 26 -13.00 -9.60 -7.55
C ASP A 26 -13.07 -8.11 -7.18
N ARG A 27 -11.93 -7.44 -7.33
CA ARG A 27 -11.78 -6.01 -7.08
C ARG A 27 -12.09 -5.25 -8.36
N VAL A 28 -13.20 -4.51 -8.36
CA VAL A 28 -13.66 -3.66 -9.47
C VAL A 28 -13.26 -2.19 -9.29
N ASP A 29 -12.64 -1.87 -8.16
CA ASP A 29 -12.32 -0.53 -7.68
C ASP A 29 -11.00 0.04 -8.23
N PHE A 30 -10.57 -0.40 -9.43
CA PHE A 30 -9.39 0.13 -10.10
C PHE A 30 -9.76 1.23 -11.09
N VAL A 31 -9.05 2.36 -11.02
CA VAL A 31 -9.18 3.49 -11.94
C VAL A 31 -7.81 3.87 -12.50
N HIS A 32 -7.78 4.48 -13.68
CA HIS A 32 -6.54 4.96 -14.28
C HIS A 32 -6.07 6.24 -13.57
N CYS A 33 -4.76 6.36 -13.31
CA CYS A 33 -4.18 7.57 -12.75
C CYS A 33 -4.14 8.70 -13.79
N PRO A 34 -4.58 9.93 -13.45
CA PRO A 34 -4.59 11.05 -14.40
C PRO A 34 -3.18 11.54 -14.79
N ALA A 35 -2.16 11.30 -13.96
CA ALA A 35 -0.80 11.77 -14.22
C ALA A 35 0.04 10.78 -15.03
N CYS A 36 -0.08 9.48 -14.76
CA CYS A 36 0.80 8.46 -15.35
C CYS A 36 0.08 7.33 -16.10
N GLY A 37 -1.26 7.32 -16.11
CA GLY A 37 -2.06 6.29 -16.77
C GLY A 37 -2.06 4.91 -16.09
N LYS A 38 -1.22 4.67 -15.08
CA LYS A 38 -1.15 3.38 -14.37
C LYS A 38 -2.43 3.12 -13.56
N PRO A 39 -2.86 1.85 -13.38
CA PRO A 39 -3.99 1.53 -12.54
C PRO A 39 -3.68 1.87 -11.08
N LYS A 40 -4.65 2.48 -10.41
CA LYS A 40 -4.62 2.80 -8.98
C LYS A 40 -5.98 2.46 -8.36
N LEU A 41 -6.02 2.33 -7.03
CA LEU A 41 -7.28 2.15 -6.33
C LEU A 41 -8.13 3.43 -6.41
N ALA A 42 -9.45 3.27 -6.50
CA ALA A 42 -10.41 4.37 -6.44
C ALA A 42 -10.24 5.15 -5.14
N HIS A 43 -10.26 6.48 -5.20
CA HIS A 43 -10.03 7.39 -4.05
C HIS A 43 -8.63 7.34 -3.38
N HIS A 44 -7.71 6.51 -3.85
CA HIS A 44 -6.32 6.51 -3.37
C HIS A 44 -5.39 7.32 -4.27
N ILE A 45 -4.32 7.84 -3.67
CA ILE A 45 -3.20 8.45 -4.38
C ILE A 45 -2.42 7.35 -5.12
N CYS A 46 -1.91 7.65 -6.32
CA CYS A 46 -1.08 6.70 -7.05
C CYS A 46 0.25 6.48 -6.33
N ALA A 47 0.54 5.22 -5.95
CA ALA A 47 1.78 4.86 -5.25
C ALA A 47 3.04 5.22 -6.05
N HIS A 48 2.98 5.11 -7.38
CA HIS A 48 4.11 5.42 -8.25
C HIS A 48 4.41 6.92 -8.31
N CYS A 49 3.39 7.74 -8.62
CA CYS A 49 3.55 9.19 -8.66
C CYS A 49 3.98 9.75 -7.30
N TYR A 50 3.37 9.28 -6.22
CA TYR A 50 3.72 9.72 -4.87
C TYR A 50 5.17 9.36 -4.51
N SER A 51 5.61 8.13 -4.79
CA SER A 51 6.99 7.70 -4.55
C SER A 51 8.00 8.54 -5.33
N PHE A 52 7.70 8.86 -6.59
CA PHE A 52 8.56 9.71 -7.41
C PHE A 52 8.71 11.11 -6.82
N ILE A 53 7.58 11.80 -6.58
CA ILE A 53 7.57 13.17 -6.01
C ILE A 53 8.25 13.20 -4.64
N SER A 54 7.97 12.23 -3.80
CA SER A 54 8.57 12.14 -2.46
C SER A 54 10.09 11.96 -2.51
N ARG A 55 10.61 11.26 -3.54
CA ARG A 55 12.05 11.05 -3.71
C ARG A 55 12.73 12.29 -4.25
N THR A 56 12.15 12.95 -5.25
CA THR A 56 12.71 14.18 -5.83
C THR A 56 12.81 15.28 -4.78
N GLN A 57 11.73 15.53 -4.03
CA GLN A 57 11.72 16.54 -2.96
C GLN A 57 12.78 16.26 -1.88
N LYS A 58 12.98 14.98 -1.49
CA LYS A 58 14.02 14.59 -0.53
C LYS A 58 15.43 14.78 -1.08
N GLN A 59 15.63 14.58 -2.38
CA GLN A 59 16.93 14.81 -3.03
C GLN A 59 17.23 16.29 -3.10
N GLU A 60 16.28 17.10 -3.53
CA GLU A 60 16.38 18.56 -3.58
C GLU A 60 16.73 19.14 -2.21
N ALA A 61 15.98 18.76 -1.16
CA ALA A 61 16.26 19.21 0.21
C ALA A 61 17.67 18.84 0.69
N ARG A 62 18.19 17.65 0.32
CA ARG A 62 19.57 17.25 0.67
C ARG A 62 20.61 18.05 -0.09
N LEU A 63 20.36 18.38 -1.36
CA LEU A 63 21.25 19.19 -2.16
C LEU A 63 21.33 20.62 -1.62
N GLU A 64 20.20 21.20 -1.24
CA GLU A 64 20.13 22.52 -0.60
C GLU A 64 20.92 22.55 0.72
N GLN A 65 20.74 21.55 1.58
CA GLN A 65 21.52 21.41 2.82
C GLN A 65 23.03 21.29 2.58
N ASN A 66 23.43 20.54 1.56
CA ASN A 66 24.84 20.40 1.20
C ASN A 66 25.40 21.70 0.61
N GLN A 67 24.59 22.49 -0.07
CA GLN A 67 24.98 23.79 -0.62
C GLN A 67 25.15 24.83 0.48
N SER A 68 24.23 24.92 1.44
CA SER A 68 24.35 25.83 2.58
C SER A 68 25.58 25.49 3.43
N ALA A 69 25.84 24.21 3.69
CA ALA A 69 27.03 23.77 4.43
C ALA A 69 28.36 24.13 3.71
N LYS A 70 28.39 24.13 2.38
CA LYS A 70 29.58 24.56 1.61
C LYS A 70 29.79 26.06 1.62
N GLN A 71 28.72 26.85 1.62
CA GLN A 71 28.80 28.31 1.65
C GLN A 71 29.34 28.83 2.99
N GLU A 72 29.01 28.17 4.11
CA GLU A 72 29.52 28.51 5.44
C GLU A 72 31.01 28.18 5.61
N GLN A 73 31.51 27.12 4.96
CA GLN A 73 32.92 26.73 5.01
C GLN A 73 33.84 27.65 4.19
N GLY A 74 33.37 28.17 3.05
CA GLY A 74 34.13 29.11 2.22
C GLY A 74 34.21 30.55 2.76
N GLN A 75 33.57 30.85 3.90
CA GLN A 75 33.64 32.15 4.57
C GLN A 75 34.60 32.17 5.77
N GLN A 76 35.21 31.02 6.12
CA GLN A 76 36.14 30.87 7.24
C GLN A 76 37.61 30.77 6.81
N GLU A 77 37.89 30.94 5.50
CA GLU A 77 39.23 31.17 4.94
C GLU A 77 39.41 32.64 4.56
#